data_AF-A0A7S4BX94-F1
#
_entry.id   AF-A0A7S4BX94-F1
#
_cell.length_a   1.000
_cell.length_b   1.000
_cell.length_c   1.000
_cell.angle_alpha   90.00
_cell.angle_beta   90.00
_cell.angle_gamma   90.00
#
_symmetry.space_group_name_H-M   'P 1'
#
loop_
_entity.id
_entity.type
_entity.pdbx_description
1 polymer ?
#
loop_
_entity_poly.entity_id
_entity_poly.type
_entity_poly.pdbx_seq_one_letter_code
_entity_poly.pdbx_strand_id
1 'polypeptide(L)'
;RGRADDDDDDDAADMVDEVSSHVAEAALKCAQKNRRLRFALFYSNPQASQLSQLLPQMPSLLELDLSYCLSLHSRALRNALHALPALRALEMNCCELLDEGARDV
;
A
#
# COMPACT_ATOMS: atom_id res chain seq x y z
N ARG A 1 -13.45 43.79 19.31
CA ARG A 1 -13.19 43.33 17.93
C ARG A 1 -12.65 41.92 18.06
N GLY A 2 -13.55 40.94 18.06
CA GLY A 2 -13.19 39.52 18.23
C GLY A 2 -12.52 39.02 16.97
N ARG A 3 -11.46 38.23 17.15
CA ARG A 3 -10.88 37.38 16.10
C ARG A 3 -11.97 36.40 15.70
N ALA A 4 -12.26 36.32 14.41
CA ALA A 4 -13.01 35.21 13.87
C ALA A 4 -12.06 34.01 13.87
N ASP A 5 -12.56 32.92 14.43
CA ASP A 5 -11.95 31.62 14.49
C ASP A 5 -11.84 31.08 13.04
N ASP A 6 -10.62 30.82 12.59
CA ASP A 6 -10.29 30.17 11.32
C ASP A 6 -9.64 28.80 11.67
N ASP A 7 -10.37 27.90 12.33
CA ASP A 7 -9.87 26.61 12.83
C ASP A 7 -10.87 25.45 12.59
N ASP A 8 -11.40 25.28 11.38
CA ASP A 8 -12.31 24.14 11.06
C ASP A 8 -12.08 23.57 9.64
N ASP A 9 -10.82 23.28 9.28
CA ASP A 9 -10.48 22.56 8.03
C ASP A 9 -9.45 21.41 8.25
N ASP A 10 -9.33 20.87 9.48
CA ASP A 10 -8.34 19.81 9.82
C ASP A 10 -8.95 18.44 10.15
N ASP A 11 -10.26 18.32 10.42
CA ASP A 11 -10.89 17.04 10.82
C ASP A 11 -11.02 15.99 9.69
N ALA A 12 -10.92 16.41 8.43
CA ALA A 12 -11.04 15.47 7.32
C ALA A 12 -9.80 14.59 7.14
N ALA A 13 -8.61 15.07 7.53
CA ALA A 13 -7.35 14.34 7.38
C ALA A 13 -7.22 13.20 8.40
N ASP A 14 -7.67 13.43 9.63
CA ASP A 14 -7.52 12.48 10.75
C ASP A 14 -8.32 11.18 10.52
N MET A 15 -9.52 11.28 9.93
CA MET A 15 -10.34 10.09 9.62
C MET A 15 -9.73 9.20 8.51
N VAL A 16 -8.94 9.75 7.58
CA VAL A 16 -8.35 8.98 6.47
C VAL A 16 -7.16 8.16 6.95
N ASP A 17 -6.40 8.67 7.91
CA ASP A 17 -5.29 7.95 8.52
C ASP A 17 -5.79 6.85 9.46
N GLU A 18 -6.86 7.10 10.21
CA GLU A 18 -7.46 6.08 11.10
C GLU A 18 -8.02 4.89 10.30
N VAL A 19 -8.72 5.14 9.19
CA VAL A 19 -9.22 4.09 8.30
C VAL A 19 -8.05 3.36 7.60
N SER A 20 -7.02 4.09 7.17
CA SER A 20 -5.83 3.49 6.56
C SER A 20 -5.06 2.58 7.52
N SER A 21 -5.03 2.94 8.80
CA SER A 21 -4.38 2.15 9.86
C SER A 21 -5.13 0.84 10.13
N HIS A 22 -6.45 0.87 10.25
CA HIS A 22 -7.26 -0.35 10.43
C HIS A 22 -7.14 -1.30 9.24
N VAL A 23 -7.09 -0.78 8.01
CA VAL A 23 -6.89 -1.57 6.80
C VAL A 23 -5.49 -2.21 6.77
N ALA A 24 -4.45 -1.46 7.15
CA ALA A 24 -3.09 -1.96 7.24
C ALA A 24 -2.95 -3.08 8.28
N GLU A 25 -3.53 -2.91 9.47
CA GLU A 25 -3.54 -3.94 10.51
C GLU A 25 -4.28 -5.20 10.07
N ALA A 26 -5.43 -5.04 9.40
CA ALA A 26 -6.20 -6.17 8.86
C ALA A 26 -5.40 -6.93 7.79
N ALA A 27 -4.71 -6.21 6.90
CA ALA A 27 -3.82 -6.79 5.90
C ALA A 27 -2.67 -7.56 6.56
N LEU A 28 -2.01 -6.98 7.56
CA LEU A 28 -0.93 -7.61 8.31
C LEU A 28 -1.40 -8.89 9.02
N LYS A 29 -2.54 -8.85 9.69
CA LYS A 29 -3.12 -10.02 10.36
C LYS A 29 -3.50 -11.12 9.37
N CYS A 30 -4.04 -10.75 8.21
CA CYS A 30 -4.38 -11.69 7.13
C CYS A 30 -3.11 -12.37 6.58
N ALA A 31 -2.08 -11.59 6.29
CA ALA A 31 -0.79 -12.06 5.82
C ALA A 31 -0.09 -12.97 6.83
N GLN A 32 -0.10 -12.61 8.12
CA GLN A 32 0.49 -13.45 9.18
C GLN A 32 -0.22 -14.80 9.31
N LYS A 33 -1.55 -14.82 9.20
CA LYS A 33 -2.34 -16.05 9.36
C LYS A 33 -2.21 -16.99 8.16
N ASN A 34 -2.28 -16.46 6.95
CA ASN A 34 -2.38 -17.26 5.73
C ASN A 34 -1.07 -17.33 4.93
N ARG A 35 -0.07 -16.50 5.27
CA ARG A 35 1.16 -16.29 4.48
C ARG A 35 0.90 -15.86 3.02
N ARG A 36 -0.32 -15.39 2.77
CA ARG A 36 -0.80 -14.90 1.48
C ARG A 36 -1.49 -13.57 1.72
N LEU A 37 -1.23 -12.59 0.87
CA LEU A 37 -1.86 -11.28 0.93
C LEU A 37 -2.38 -10.90 -0.44
N ARG A 38 -3.68 -10.61 -0.52
CA ARG A 38 -4.27 -9.95 -1.69
C ARG A 38 -4.50 -8.48 -1.38
N PHE A 39 -3.71 -7.60 -1.97
CA PHE A 39 -3.75 -6.16 -1.73
C PHE A 39 -5.08 -5.55 -2.15
N ALA A 40 -5.68 -6.02 -3.23
CA ALA A 40 -6.99 -5.57 -3.72
C ALA A 40 -8.16 -5.78 -2.76
N LEU A 41 -8.00 -6.61 -1.70
CA LEU A 41 -9.01 -6.75 -0.64
C LEU A 41 -8.99 -5.60 0.36
N PHE A 42 -7.90 -4.84 0.39
CA PHE A 42 -7.62 -3.81 1.38
C PHE A 42 -7.51 -2.44 0.73
N TYR A 43 -6.89 -2.36 -0.44
CA TYR A 43 -6.67 -1.13 -1.17
C TYR A 43 -7.07 -1.30 -2.63
N SER A 44 -8.00 -0.47 -3.11
CA SER A 44 -8.33 -0.44 -4.54
C SER A 44 -7.16 0.06 -5.39
N ASN A 45 -6.44 1.08 -4.89
CA ASN A 45 -5.25 1.65 -5.53
C ASN A 45 -4.20 2.00 -4.46
N PRO A 46 -3.31 1.07 -4.09
CA PRO A 46 -2.30 1.33 -3.07
C PRO A 46 -1.26 2.33 -3.57
N GLN A 47 -0.97 3.34 -2.75
CA GLN A 47 0.12 4.28 -3.00
C GLN A 47 1.48 3.63 -2.75
N ALA A 48 2.52 4.21 -3.34
CA ALA A 48 3.91 3.80 -3.14
C ALA A 48 4.34 3.72 -1.66
N SER A 49 3.87 4.67 -0.85
CA SER A 49 4.13 4.75 0.59
C SER A 49 3.53 3.55 1.34
N GLN A 50 2.30 3.19 1.01
CA GLN A 50 1.57 2.08 1.64
C GLN A 50 2.27 0.74 1.39
N LEU A 51 2.69 0.46 0.16
CA LEU A 51 3.46 -0.76 -0.16
C LEU A 51 4.78 -0.81 0.62
N SER A 52 5.51 0.30 0.63
CA SER A 52 6.83 0.39 1.26
C SER A 52 6.78 0.33 2.78
N GLN A 53 5.67 0.72 3.41
CA GLN A 53 5.47 0.60 4.86
C GLN A 53 4.93 -0.77 5.26
N LEU A 54 4.01 -1.33 4.48
CA LEU A 54 3.28 -2.53 4.86
C LEU A 54 4.06 -3.82 4.57
N LEU A 55 4.66 -3.95 3.39
CA LEU A 55 5.32 -5.18 2.96
C LEU A 55 6.54 -5.58 3.83
N PRO A 56 7.40 -4.66 4.29
CA PRO A 56 8.51 -5.03 5.19
C PRO A 56 8.07 -5.60 6.54
N GLN A 57 6.82 -5.35 6.95
CA GLN A 57 6.25 -5.92 8.18
C GLN A 57 5.82 -7.39 8.02
N MET A 58 5.97 -7.96 6.82
CA MET A 58 5.53 -9.31 6.46
C MET A 58 6.68 -10.21 5.95
N PRO A 59 7.77 -10.39 6.72
CA PRO A 59 8.95 -11.10 6.24
C PRO A 59 8.71 -12.58 5.91
N SER A 60 7.61 -13.16 6.41
CA SER A 60 7.24 -14.57 6.19
C SER A 60 6.23 -14.78 5.06
N LEU A 61 5.82 -13.71 4.37
CA LEU A 61 4.85 -13.77 3.28
C LEU A 61 5.38 -14.65 2.14
N LEU A 62 4.57 -15.61 1.69
CA LEU A 62 4.91 -16.50 0.59
C LEU A 62 4.26 -16.07 -0.72
N GLU A 63 3.06 -15.48 -0.66
CA GLU A 63 2.31 -15.12 -1.85
C GLU A 63 1.76 -13.71 -1.72
N LEU A 64 2.02 -12.91 -2.73
CA LEU A 64 1.55 -11.54 -2.84
C LEU A 64 0.73 -11.41 -4.12
N ASP A 65 -0.54 -11.03 -3.96
CA ASP A 65 -1.45 -10.78 -5.07
C ASP A 65 -1.76 -9.28 -5.11
N LEU A 66 -1.22 -8.61 -6.12
CA LEU A 66 -1.44 -7.20 -6.42
C LEU A 66 -2.44 -7.02 -7.57
N SER A 67 -3.16 -8.07 -7.97
CA SER A 67 -4.06 -8.02 -9.12
C SER A 67 -5.09 -6.89 -8.97
N TYR A 68 -5.45 -6.23 -10.08
CA TYR A 68 -6.37 -5.08 -10.15
C TYR A 68 -5.87 -3.80 -9.47
N CYS A 69 -4.60 -3.70 -9.10
CA CYS A 69 -4.00 -2.44 -8.67
C CYS A 69 -3.58 -1.61 -9.90
N LEU A 70 -4.28 -0.49 -10.17
CA LEU A 70 -4.12 0.31 -11.39
C LEU A 70 -3.16 1.51 -11.24
N SER A 71 -2.57 1.71 -10.06
CA SER A 71 -1.71 2.86 -9.78
C SER A 71 -0.43 2.44 -9.06
N LEU A 72 0.18 1.35 -9.53
CA LEU A 72 1.38 0.80 -8.90
C LEU A 72 2.63 1.50 -9.41
N HIS A 73 3.35 2.17 -8.52
CA HIS A 73 4.63 2.79 -8.87
C HIS A 73 5.74 1.75 -8.92
N SER A 74 6.35 1.56 -10.09
CA SER A 74 7.35 0.51 -10.36
C SER A 74 8.51 0.50 -9.37
N ARG A 75 9.05 1.68 -9.04
CA ARG A 75 10.17 1.85 -8.09
C ARG A 75 9.82 1.46 -6.66
N ALA A 76 8.64 1.87 -6.20
CA ALA A 76 8.17 1.55 -4.85
C ALA A 76 7.88 0.05 -4.71
N LEU A 77 7.23 -0.54 -5.72
CA LEU A 77 6.98 -1.97 -5.78
C LEU A 77 8.30 -2.77 -5.71
N ARG A 78 9.30 -2.40 -6.53
CA ARG A 78 10.61 -3.06 -6.51
C ARG A 78 11.24 -3.03 -5.12
N ASN A 79 11.28 -1.87 -4.49
CA ASN A 79 11.86 -1.73 -3.15
C ASN A 79 11.11 -2.58 -2.12
N ALA A 80 9.78 -2.60 -2.19
CA ALA A 80 8.95 -3.36 -1.28
C ALA A 80 9.09 -4.88 -1.48
N LEU A 81 9.23 -5.35 -2.72
CA LEU A 81 9.50 -6.76 -3.03
C LEU A 81 10.86 -7.23 -2.49
N HIS A 82 11.88 -6.37 -2.50
CA HIS A 82 13.16 -6.69 -1.86
C HIS A 82 13.06 -6.93 -0.35
N ALA A 83 12.02 -6.40 0.31
CA ALA A 83 11.76 -6.60 1.73
C ALA A 83 11.02 -7.91 2.05
N LEU A 84 10.69 -8.74 1.04
CA LEU A 84 9.94 -9.99 1.19
C LEU A 84 10.84 -11.21 0.88
N PRO A 85 11.75 -11.59 1.80
CA PRO A 85 12.74 -12.64 1.53
C PRO A 85 12.15 -14.03 1.36
N ALA A 86 10.93 -14.27 1.85
CA ALA A 86 10.25 -15.55 1.77
C ALA A 86 9.28 -15.67 0.57
N LEU A 87 9.11 -14.60 -0.23
CA LEU A 87 8.11 -14.58 -1.29
C LEU A 87 8.43 -15.63 -2.37
N ARG A 88 7.40 -16.37 -2.78
CA ARG A 88 7.46 -17.45 -3.78
C ARG A 88 6.52 -17.24 -4.95
N ALA A 89 5.40 -16.54 -4.73
CA ALA A 89 4.44 -16.21 -5.78
C ALA A 89 4.11 -14.71 -5.73
N LEU A 90 4.13 -14.10 -6.92
CA LEU A 90 3.68 -12.73 -7.14
C LEU A 90 2.66 -12.74 -8.27
N GLU A 91 1.43 -12.35 -7.98
CA GLU A 91 0.37 -12.17 -8.98
C GLU A 91 0.14 -10.69 -9.23
N MET A 92 0.07 -10.31 -10.51
CA MET A 92 -0.15 -8.92 -10.94
C MET A 92 -1.10 -8.88 -12.14
N ASN A 93 -2.23 -9.59 -12.05
CA ASN A 93 -3.21 -9.61 -13.15
C ASN A 93 -3.91 -8.26 -13.24
N CYS A 94 -4.15 -7.76 -14.46
CA CYS A 94 -4.86 -6.49 -14.68
C CYS A 94 -4.29 -5.31 -13.85
N CYS A 95 -2.97 -5.23 -13.74
CA CYS A 95 -2.28 -4.14 -13.07
C CYS A 95 -1.80 -3.10 -14.07
N GLU A 96 -1.77 -1.84 -13.65
CA GLU A 96 -1.11 -0.77 -14.39
C GLU A 96 0.08 -0.30 -13.55
N LEU A 97 1.27 -0.48 -14.13
CA LEU A 97 2.52 -0.01 -13.54
C LEU A 97 2.78 1.39 -14.08
N LEU A 98 2.68 2.36 -13.18
CA LEU A 98 3.13 3.72 -13.43
C LEU A 98 4.66 3.71 -13.41
N ASP A 99 5.23 3.88 -14.60
CA ASP A 99 6.66 4.00 -14.79
C ASP A 99 7.05 5.48 -14.88
N GLU A 100 7.95 5.92 -13.99
CA GLU A 100 8.64 7.20 -14.14
C GLU A 100 9.85 7.09 -15.09
N GLY A 101 10.13 5.90 -15.61
CA GLY A 101 11.35 5.50 -16.33
C GLY A 101 11.42 5.81 -17.83
N ALA A 102 10.79 6.87 -18.33
CA ALA A 102 11.00 7.33 -19.71
C ALA A 102 11.12 8.85 -19.86
N ARG A 103 11.77 9.53 -18.91
CA ARG A 103 12.34 10.86 -19.15
C ARG A 103 13.85 10.74 -19.30
N ASP A 104 14.24 10.58 -20.57
CA ASP A 104 15.48 10.95 -21.24
C ASP A 104 16.81 10.81 -20.46
N VAL A 105 17.59 9.80 -20.88
CA VAL A 105 19.07 9.82 -20.91
C VAL A 105 19.55 10.69 -22.07
#